data_AF-A0A413CK01-F1
#
_entry.id   AF-A0A413CK01-F1
#
_cell.length_a   1.000
_cell.length_b   1.000
_cell.length_c   1.000
_cell.angle_alpha   90.00
_cell.angle_beta   90.00
_cell.angle_gamma   90.00
#
_symmetry.space_group_name_H-M   'P 1'
#
loop_
_entity.id
_entity.type
_entity.pdbx_description
1 polymer ?
#
loop_
_entity_poly.entity_id
_entity_poly.type
_entity_poly.pdbx_seq_one_letter_code
_entity_poly.pdbx_strand_id
1 'polypeptide(L)'
;MDEIICANTAFRYWRCPPQVRDLYPRLPSPEDGWRALAQAPFVTDILKTPIITTTVPGGVNYHSGLRTTIHCDDASGVDSTLETAMSFRVTNPLATLFTMARFVSPTDLVLAMYEFCGWFSVFEPTAAAEAELDKTNDAAENATTESLFDLDESQDEPQWKRVYARINAKEQVNTKGPNGQKKTKEVTRLKGTSLWMRKPLIELHELHEYASKMKRRKWGTKFYNAAQLVTGIAASPLEVAGILLLSLPRSRGGAGFRSVYVNDLTPLTASAQSIAGQRVCYGDIVIVNPTIMKAGIVEIQGEVIHGSGAVLAHDAKRMTALQSMGYDVFLVTHDMLNDAEQLDAIVRSLCSRLELRYRCKTKAQKTTEMELRANVLCNWLEIGR
;
A
#
# COMPACT_ATOMS: atom_id res chain seq x y z
N MET A 1 6.91 -30.87 -13.12
CA MET A 1 6.82 -29.74 -14.07
C MET A 1 7.41 -28.54 -13.34
N ASP A 2 8.59 -28.08 -13.73
CA ASP A 2 9.41 -27.09 -13.03
C ASP A 2 8.91 -25.64 -13.21
N GLU A 3 7.60 -25.42 -13.18
CA GLU A 3 7.04 -24.15 -13.64
C GLU A 3 6.84 -23.18 -12.48
N ILE A 4 7.41 -21.99 -12.64
CA ILE A 4 7.49 -20.96 -11.59
C ILE A 4 6.46 -19.89 -11.93
N ILE A 5 5.52 -19.62 -11.03
CA ILE A 5 4.55 -18.52 -11.16
C ILE A 5 5.28 -17.19 -11.04
N CYS A 6 5.01 -16.23 -11.92
CA CYS A 6 5.69 -14.94 -11.97
C CYS A 6 4.76 -13.78 -12.33
N ALA A 7 5.32 -12.57 -12.45
CA ALA A 7 4.66 -11.35 -12.86
C ALA A 7 3.36 -11.06 -12.07
N ASN A 8 2.30 -10.62 -12.75
CA ASN A 8 1.02 -10.24 -12.15
C ASN A 8 0.40 -11.35 -11.29
N THR A 9 0.57 -12.62 -11.69
CA THR A 9 0.07 -13.77 -10.93
C THR A 9 0.83 -13.94 -9.61
N ALA A 10 2.16 -13.85 -9.64
CA ALA A 10 2.96 -13.87 -8.41
C ALA A 10 2.68 -12.67 -7.51
N PHE A 11 2.47 -11.49 -8.11
CA PHE A 11 2.12 -10.28 -7.37
C PHE A 11 0.82 -10.44 -6.56
N ARG A 12 -0.22 -11.00 -7.16
CA ARG A 12 -1.49 -11.31 -6.47
C ARG A 12 -1.29 -12.31 -5.33
N TYR A 13 -0.41 -13.29 -5.50
CA TYR A 13 -0.03 -14.19 -4.42
C TYR A 13 0.58 -13.42 -3.25
N TRP A 14 1.61 -12.59 -3.50
CA TRP A 14 2.30 -11.81 -2.47
C TRP A 14 1.40 -10.80 -1.75
N ARG A 15 0.38 -10.26 -2.44
CA ARG A 15 -0.64 -9.37 -1.85
C ARG A 15 -1.62 -10.08 -0.91
N CYS A 16 -1.85 -11.38 -1.11
CA CYS A 16 -2.85 -12.11 -0.34
C CYS A 16 -2.33 -12.37 1.09
N PRO A 17 -3.06 -11.97 2.16
CA PRO A 17 -2.66 -12.27 3.53
C PRO A 17 -2.58 -13.78 3.78
N PRO A 18 -1.58 -14.30 4.53
CA PRO A 18 -1.48 -15.72 4.87
C PRO A 18 -2.77 -16.27 5.49
N GLN A 19 -3.41 -15.51 6.39
CA GLN A 19 -4.66 -15.94 7.03
C GLN A 19 -5.80 -16.13 6.03
N VAL A 20 -5.76 -15.45 4.87
CA VAL A 20 -6.72 -15.67 3.79
C VAL A 20 -6.30 -16.87 2.95
N ARG A 21 -5.00 -17.05 2.66
CA ARG A 21 -4.50 -18.20 1.90
C ARG A 21 -4.87 -19.52 2.56
N ASP A 22 -4.80 -19.57 3.89
CA ASP A 22 -5.10 -20.76 4.70
C ASP A 22 -6.58 -21.18 4.66
N LEU A 23 -7.49 -20.30 4.19
CA LEU A 23 -8.91 -20.61 3.99
C LEU A 23 -9.17 -21.39 2.70
N TYR A 24 -8.21 -21.41 1.76
CA TYR A 24 -8.39 -22.06 0.46
C TYR A 24 -7.88 -23.51 0.49
N PRO A 25 -8.53 -24.42 -0.27
CA PRO A 25 -8.01 -25.76 -0.44
C PRO A 25 -6.66 -25.73 -1.18
N ARG A 26 -5.85 -26.77 -0.97
CA ARG A 26 -4.59 -26.95 -1.71
C ARG A 26 -4.85 -27.00 -3.20
N LEU A 27 -3.91 -26.47 -3.97
CA LEU A 27 -4.01 -26.47 -5.43
C LEU A 27 -3.91 -27.90 -5.99
N PRO A 28 -4.61 -28.19 -7.10
CA PRO A 28 -4.44 -29.44 -7.83
C PRO A 28 -2.99 -29.64 -8.24
N SER A 29 -2.58 -30.91 -8.35
CA SER A 29 -1.25 -31.24 -8.82
C SER A 29 -1.09 -30.85 -10.30
N PRO A 30 0.14 -30.63 -10.78
CA PRO A 30 0.39 -30.41 -12.21
C PRO A 30 -0.09 -31.57 -13.11
N GLU A 31 -0.26 -32.78 -12.56
CA GLU A 31 -0.75 -33.97 -13.25
C GLU A 31 -2.25 -33.90 -13.54
N ASP A 32 -3.01 -33.18 -12.71
CA ASP A 32 -4.46 -32.94 -12.89
C ASP A 32 -4.75 -31.99 -14.07
N GLY A 33 -3.71 -31.34 -14.58
CA GLY A 33 -3.74 -30.51 -15.78
C GLY A 33 -4.21 -29.07 -15.56
N TRP A 34 -3.89 -28.21 -16.54
CA TRP A 34 -4.11 -26.77 -16.47
C TRP A 34 -5.57 -26.34 -16.36
N ARG A 35 -6.52 -27.16 -16.83
CA ARG A 35 -7.95 -26.87 -16.66
C ARG A 35 -8.38 -27.02 -15.21
N ALA A 36 -7.95 -28.09 -14.53
CA ALA A 36 -8.27 -28.31 -13.13
C ALA A 36 -7.64 -27.20 -12.27
N LEU A 37 -6.36 -26.86 -12.53
CA LEU A 37 -5.69 -25.76 -11.85
C LEU A 37 -6.41 -24.43 -12.06
N ALA A 38 -6.80 -24.10 -13.30
CA ALA A 38 -7.51 -22.86 -13.61
C ALA A 38 -8.88 -22.72 -12.92
N GLN A 39 -9.52 -23.85 -12.57
CA GLN A 39 -10.81 -23.90 -11.88
C GLN A 39 -10.68 -23.95 -10.36
N ALA A 40 -9.47 -24.09 -9.83
CA ALA A 40 -9.25 -24.12 -8.39
C ALA A 40 -9.71 -22.79 -7.75
N PRO A 41 -10.41 -22.80 -6.60
CA PRO A 41 -10.92 -21.59 -5.98
C PRO A 41 -9.84 -20.52 -5.73
N PHE A 42 -8.65 -20.93 -5.29
CA PHE A 42 -7.54 -20.00 -5.09
C PHE A 42 -7.08 -19.34 -6.40
N VAL A 43 -7.15 -20.05 -7.53
CA VAL A 43 -6.85 -19.49 -8.85
C VAL A 43 -7.96 -18.56 -9.31
N THR A 44 -9.22 -18.97 -9.22
CA THR A 44 -10.34 -18.13 -9.68
C THR A 44 -10.48 -16.86 -8.86
N ASP A 45 -10.18 -16.92 -7.57
CA ASP A 45 -10.46 -15.84 -6.63
C ASP A 45 -9.24 -14.92 -6.45
N ILE A 46 -8.03 -15.47 -6.46
CA ILE A 46 -6.81 -14.72 -6.12
C ILE A 46 -5.86 -14.62 -7.32
N LEU A 47 -5.34 -15.74 -7.83
CA LEU A 47 -4.27 -15.69 -8.85
C LEU A 47 -4.74 -15.16 -10.21
N LYS A 48 -5.99 -15.43 -10.55
CA LYS A 48 -6.70 -15.23 -11.82
C LYS A 48 -6.00 -15.87 -13.02
N THR A 49 -6.77 -16.09 -14.09
CA THR A 49 -6.27 -16.56 -15.38
C THR A 49 -6.13 -15.39 -16.37
N PRO A 50 -5.17 -15.44 -17.32
CA PRO A 50 -4.20 -16.53 -17.49
C PRO A 50 -3.12 -16.52 -16.38
N ILE A 51 -2.76 -17.71 -15.90
CA ILE A 51 -1.64 -17.87 -14.96
C ILE A 51 -0.35 -17.59 -15.72
N ILE A 52 0.44 -16.64 -15.22
CA ILE A 52 1.73 -16.28 -15.81
C ILE A 52 2.83 -17.09 -15.15
N THR A 53 3.56 -17.84 -15.97
CA THR A 53 4.68 -18.68 -15.55
C THR A 53 5.96 -18.26 -16.26
N THR A 54 7.11 -18.49 -15.63
CA THR A 54 8.40 -18.41 -16.32
C THR A 54 8.99 -19.80 -16.56
N THR A 55 9.75 -19.91 -17.63
CA THR A 55 10.48 -21.11 -18.04
C THR A 55 11.93 -20.76 -18.29
N VAL A 56 12.80 -21.77 -18.18
CA VAL A 56 14.20 -21.70 -18.62
C VAL A 56 14.30 -21.49 -20.15
N PRO A 57 15.42 -20.95 -20.65
CA PRO A 57 15.73 -20.88 -22.08
C PRO A 57 15.46 -22.19 -22.81
N GLY A 58 14.80 -22.11 -23.97
CA GLY A 58 14.44 -23.28 -24.78
C GLY A 58 13.15 -23.97 -24.35
N GLY A 59 12.48 -23.50 -23.29
CA GLY A 59 11.16 -23.97 -22.90
C GLY A 59 10.05 -23.61 -23.89
N VAL A 60 8.93 -24.32 -23.80
CA VAL A 60 7.78 -24.13 -24.69
C VAL A 60 7.04 -22.84 -24.34
N ASN A 61 6.73 -22.03 -25.34
CA ASN A 61 5.86 -20.87 -25.18
C ASN A 61 4.40 -21.30 -25.17
N TYR A 62 3.71 -21.09 -24.05
CA TYR A 62 2.25 -21.21 -23.99
C TYR A 62 1.60 -19.83 -23.95
N HIS A 63 0.64 -19.63 -24.84
CA HIS A 63 -0.24 -18.46 -24.89
C HIS A 63 -1.68 -18.92 -25.08
N SER A 64 -2.33 -19.25 -23.97
CA SER A 64 -3.74 -19.64 -23.93
C SER A 64 -4.50 -18.77 -22.93
N GLY A 65 -5.83 -18.83 -22.96
CA GLY A 65 -6.66 -18.16 -21.94
C GLY A 65 -6.40 -18.64 -20.51
N LEU A 66 -5.82 -19.84 -20.34
CA LEU A 66 -5.53 -20.43 -19.03
C LEU A 66 -4.12 -20.12 -18.54
N ARG A 67 -3.16 -20.02 -19.46
CA ARG A 67 -1.73 -19.92 -19.14
C ARG A 67 -0.99 -19.07 -20.15
N THR A 68 -0.12 -18.21 -19.64
CA THR A 68 0.89 -17.49 -20.40
C THR A 68 2.29 -17.82 -19.87
N THR A 69 3.25 -18.05 -20.76
CA THR A 69 4.66 -18.29 -20.38
C THR A 69 5.53 -17.13 -20.82
N ILE A 70 6.48 -16.72 -19.97
CA ILE A 70 7.52 -15.75 -20.31
C ILE A 70 8.92 -16.34 -20.12
N HIS A 71 9.82 -15.99 -21.04
CA HIS A 71 11.25 -16.28 -20.93
C HIS A 71 11.92 -15.15 -20.15
N CYS A 72 12.38 -15.47 -18.94
CA CYS A 72 13.07 -14.54 -18.06
C CYS A 72 14.10 -15.29 -17.20
N ASP A 73 15.29 -15.48 -17.74
CA ASP A 73 16.37 -16.26 -17.13
C ASP A 73 16.76 -15.74 -15.74
N ASP A 74 16.78 -14.42 -15.58
CA ASP A 74 17.10 -13.79 -14.30
C ASP A 74 16.03 -14.05 -13.21
N ALA A 75 14.82 -14.52 -13.59
CA ALA A 75 13.72 -14.83 -12.68
C ALA A 75 13.46 -16.34 -12.50
N SER A 76 14.19 -17.20 -13.21
CA SER A 76 14.03 -18.66 -13.17
C SER A 76 15.11 -19.40 -12.37
N GLY A 77 16.10 -18.68 -11.83
CA GLY A 77 17.13 -19.23 -10.94
C GLY A 77 16.60 -19.56 -9.54
N VAL A 78 17.28 -20.49 -8.85
CA VAL A 78 16.89 -20.97 -7.50
C VAL A 78 16.74 -19.82 -6.51
N ASP A 79 17.69 -18.88 -6.49
CA ASP A 79 17.67 -17.70 -5.61
C ASP A 79 16.53 -16.71 -5.91
N SER A 80 15.95 -16.81 -7.11
CA SER A 80 14.85 -15.96 -7.58
C SER A 80 13.47 -16.58 -7.30
N THR A 81 13.40 -17.73 -6.64
CA THR A 81 12.15 -18.50 -6.47
C THR A 81 11.96 -19.06 -5.06
N LEU A 82 10.71 -19.26 -4.66
CA LEU A 82 10.32 -19.80 -3.37
C LEU A 82 9.25 -20.88 -3.55
N GLU A 83 9.37 -21.97 -2.80
CA GLU A 83 8.31 -22.97 -2.69
C GLU A 83 7.26 -22.50 -1.69
N THR A 84 5.99 -22.63 -2.05
CA THR A 84 4.87 -22.14 -1.26
C THR A 84 4.19 -23.27 -0.50
N ALA A 85 3.50 -22.93 0.61
CA ALA A 85 2.68 -23.88 1.37
C ALA A 85 1.54 -24.52 0.54
N MET A 86 1.18 -23.91 -0.59
CA MET A 86 0.20 -24.42 -1.56
C MET A 86 0.82 -25.33 -2.63
N SER A 87 2.05 -25.81 -2.42
CA SER A 87 2.73 -26.81 -3.26
C SER A 87 3.01 -26.35 -4.69
N PHE A 88 3.28 -25.06 -4.89
CA PHE A 88 3.80 -24.51 -6.15
C PHE A 88 4.99 -23.57 -5.91
N ARG A 89 5.79 -23.33 -6.95
CA ARG A 89 6.89 -22.36 -6.90
C ARG A 89 6.47 -20.99 -7.44
N VAL A 90 6.90 -19.94 -6.77
CA VAL A 90 6.64 -18.54 -7.15
C VAL A 90 7.95 -17.77 -7.19
N THR A 91 8.05 -16.76 -8.04
CA THR A 91 9.18 -15.83 -8.00
C THR A 91 9.22 -15.10 -6.67
N ASN A 92 10.42 -14.88 -6.12
CA ASN A 92 10.60 -14.03 -4.94
C ASN A 92 10.09 -12.60 -5.21
N PRO A 93 9.93 -11.76 -4.18
CA PRO A 93 9.35 -10.43 -4.37
C PRO A 93 10.08 -9.54 -5.41
N LEU A 94 11.42 -9.52 -5.41
CA LEU A 94 12.22 -8.74 -6.36
C LEU A 94 12.05 -9.22 -7.82
N ALA A 95 12.13 -10.53 -8.04
CA ALA A 95 11.92 -11.13 -9.36
C ALA A 95 10.47 -10.99 -9.84
N THR A 96 9.51 -10.99 -8.91
CA THR A 96 8.09 -10.70 -9.21
C THR A 96 7.94 -9.30 -9.79
N LEU A 97 8.44 -8.27 -9.11
CA LEU A 97 8.36 -6.89 -9.59
C LEU A 97 9.08 -6.72 -10.94
N PHE A 98 10.22 -7.38 -11.14
CA PHE A 98 10.95 -7.32 -12.41
C PHE A 98 10.16 -7.93 -13.56
N THR A 99 9.56 -9.11 -13.35
CA THR A 99 8.74 -9.78 -14.37
C THR A 99 7.42 -9.04 -14.65
N MET A 100 6.85 -8.34 -13.66
CA MET A 100 5.70 -7.46 -13.85
C MET A 100 5.98 -6.32 -14.82
N ALA A 101 7.23 -5.83 -14.91
CA ALA A 101 7.58 -4.70 -15.77
C ALA A 101 7.21 -4.90 -17.25
N ARG A 102 7.06 -6.17 -17.68
CA ARG A 102 6.55 -6.54 -19.01
C ARG A 102 5.10 -6.15 -19.24
N PHE A 103 4.25 -6.22 -18.21
CA PHE A 103 2.77 -6.22 -18.35
C PHE A 103 2.10 -4.96 -17.83
N VAL A 104 2.62 -4.35 -16.76
CA VAL A 104 1.96 -3.21 -16.10
C VAL A 104 2.48 -1.87 -16.62
N SER A 105 1.82 -0.74 -16.38
CA SER A 105 2.36 0.58 -16.77
C SER A 105 3.60 0.95 -15.91
N PRO A 106 4.43 1.95 -16.31
CA PRO A 106 5.50 2.43 -15.44
C PRO A 106 4.99 2.91 -14.08
N THR A 107 3.82 3.54 -14.02
CA THR A 107 3.24 4.03 -12.76
C THR A 107 2.76 2.88 -11.88
N ASP A 108 2.03 1.92 -12.44
CA ASP A 108 1.59 0.74 -11.68
C ASP A 108 2.78 -0.05 -11.11
N LEU A 109 3.89 -0.10 -11.85
CA LEU A 109 5.12 -0.71 -11.36
C LEU A 109 5.69 0.03 -10.14
N VAL A 110 5.67 1.37 -10.16
CA VAL A 110 6.07 2.18 -8.99
C VAL A 110 5.16 1.90 -7.80
N LEU A 111 3.83 1.86 -8.01
CA LEU A 111 2.88 1.58 -6.94
C LEU A 111 3.07 0.16 -6.36
N ALA A 112 3.28 -0.83 -7.22
CA ALA A 112 3.59 -2.20 -6.81
C ALA A 112 4.91 -2.28 -6.00
N MET A 113 5.94 -1.53 -6.40
CA MET A 113 7.19 -1.44 -5.64
C MET A 113 6.99 -0.78 -4.28
N TYR A 114 6.21 0.30 -4.20
CA TYR A 114 5.85 0.92 -2.92
C TYR A 114 5.09 -0.03 -2.01
N GLU A 115 4.21 -0.87 -2.54
CA GLU A 115 3.52 -1.88 -1.73
C GLU A 115 4.49 -2.94 -1.20
N PHE A 116 5.41 -3.43 -2.03
CA PHE A 116 6.37 -4.45 -1.59
C PHE A 116 7.40 -3.89 -0.59
N CYS A 117 7.79 -2.63 -0.73
CA CYS A 117 8.69 -1.95 0.21
C CYS A 117 7.97 -1.32 1.41
N GLY A 118 6.64 -1.21 1.37
CA GLY A 118 5.82 -0.54 2.37
C GLY A 118 5.33 -1.45 3.49
N TRP A 119 4.76 -0.82 4.52
CA TRP A 119 4.15 -1.49 5.67
C TRP A 119 2.70 -1.96 5.42
N PHE A 120 2.30 -2.07 4.15
CA PHE A 120 0.92 -2.37 3.80
C PHE A 120 0.79 -3.31 2.60
N SER A 121 -0.41 -3.85 2.45
CA SER A 121 -0.86 -4.48 1.22
C SER A 121 -2.34 -4.18 0.98
N VAL A 122 -2.73 -4.10 -0.28
CA VAL A 122 -4.12 -3.88 -0.68
C VAL A 122 -4.70 -5.18 -1.24
N PHE A 123 -5.60 -5.78 -0.47
CA PHE A 123 -6.23 -7.05 -0.78
C PHE A 123 -7.68 -7.07 -0.27
N GLU A 124 -8.61 -7.34 -1.17
CA GLU A 124 -10.03 -7.51 -0.85
C GLU A 124 -10.38 -9.01 -0.81
N PRO A 125 -10.73 -9.56 0.37
CA PRO A 125 -11.22 -10.93 0.47
C PRO A 125 -12.53 -11.13 -0.29
N THR A 126 -12.77 -12.34 -0.78
CA THR A 126 -14.08 -12.72 -1.32
C THR A 126 -15.11 -12.75 -0.20
N ALA A 127 -16.41 -12.61 -0.52
CA ALA A 127 -17.47 -12.66 0.50
C ALA A 127 -17.45 -13.96 1.32
N ALA A 128 -17.03 -15.08 0.73
CA ALA A 128 -16.86 -16.35 1.44
C ALA A 128 -15.68 -16.30 2.42
N ALA A 129 -14.51 -15.80 2.00
CA ALA A 129 -13.36 -15.62 2.87
C ALA A 129 -13.64 -14.60 3.98
N GLU A 130 -14.37 -13.52 3.67
CA GLU A 130 -14.80 -12.50 4.62
C GLU A 130 -15.65 -13.11 5.74
N ALA A 131 -16.63 -13.94 5.39
CA ALA A 131 -17.49 -14.60 6.36
C ALA A 131 -16.73 -15.56 7.29
N GLU A 132 -15.65 -16.19 6.82
CA GLU A 132 -14.78 -17.01 7.68
C GLU A 132 -13.87 -16.16 8.57
N LEU A 133 -13.33 -15.05 8.05
CA LEU A 133 -12.53 -14.11 8.85
C LEU A 133 -13.34 -13.50 10.00
N ASP A 134 -14.60 -13.13 9.76
CA ASP A 134 -15.46 -12.53 10.79
C ASP A 134 -15.71 -13.50 11.95
N LYS A 135 -15.92 -14.80 11.68
CA LYS A 135 -16.07 -15.82 12.73
C LYS A 135 -14.85 -15.93 13.65
N THR A 136 -13.65 -15.65 13.13
CA THR A 136 -12.41 -15.68 13.92
C THR A 136 -12.19 -14.39 14.72
N ASN A 137 -12.77 -13.27 14.31
CA ASN A 137 -12.63 -11.96 14.97
C ASN A 137 -13.61 -11.72 16.11
N ASP A 138 -14.76 -12.42 16.17
CA ASP A 138 -15.69 -12.35 17.30
C ASP A 138 -15.03 -12.76 18.64
N ALA A 139 -13.87 -13.44 18.60
CA ALA A 139 -13.06 -13.76 19.78
C ALA A 139 -12.08 -12.63 20.20
N ALA A 140 -11.89 -11.59 19.39
CA ALA A 140 -10.86 -10.55 19.53
C ALA A 140 -11.43 -9.12 19.68
N GLU A 141 -12.65 -8.97 20.19
CA GLU A 141 -13.40 -7.69 20.30
C GLU A 141 -12.77 -6.58 21.18
N ASN A 142 -11.52 -6.73 21.67
CA ASN A 142 -10.89 -5.73 22.55
C ASN A 142 -9.60 -5.09 22.01
N ALA A 143 -9.19 -5.35 20.77
CA ALA A 143 -8.00 -4.70 20.22
C ALA A 143 -8.31 -3.26 19.74
N THR A 144 -7.94 -2.27 20.54
CA THR A 144 -7.91 -0.86 20.14
C THR A 144 -6.95 -0.63 18.97
N THR A 145 -7.29 0.32 18.10
CA THR A 145 -6.48 0.79 16.96
C THR A 145 -5.08 1.29 17.36
N GLU A 146 -4.85 1.53 18.65
CA GLU A 146 -3.54 1.86 19.23
C GLU A 146 -2.53 0.71 19.07
N SER A 147 -2.94 -0.56 19.14
CA SER A 147 -2.03 -1.72 18.96
C SER A 147 -1.74 -2.07 17.49
N LEU A 148 -2.23 -1.29 16.53
CA LEU A 148 -1.98 -1.52 15.11
C LEU A 148 -0.56 -1.09 14.70
N PHE A 149 0.00 -0.10 15.39
CA PHE A 149 1.37 0.41 15.17
C PHE A 149 2.39 -0.13 16.18
N ASP A 150 1.95 -0.74 17.27
CA ASP A 150 2.79 -1.58 18.13
C ASP A 150 3.00 -2.94 17.43
N LEU A 151 3.84 -2.95 16.40
CA LEU A 151 4.45 -4.19 15.94
C LEU A 151 5.55 -4.50 16.95
N ASP A 152 5.21 -5.38 17.90
CA ASP A 152 6.15 -5.90 18.88
C ASP A 152 7.38 -6.45 18.15
N GLU A 153 8.50 -5.71 18.21
CA GLU A 153 9.76 -6.07 17.59
C GLU A 153 10.32 -7.40 18.16
N SER A 154 9.77 -7.88 19.28
CA SER A 154 10.19 -9.12 19.95
C SER A 154 9.51 -10.39 19.45
N GLN A 155 8.49 -10.30 18.57
CA GLN A 155 7.84 -11.48 17.99
C GLN A 155 8.43 -11.81 16.60
N ASP A 156 8.98 -13.03 16.49
CA ASP A 156 9.65 -13.56 15.29
C ASP A 156 8.71 -13.85 14.10
N GLU A 157 7.37 -13.77 14.27
CA GLU A 157 6.42 -13.92 13.17
C GLU A 157 5.67 -12.61 12.86
N PRO A 158 5.78 -12.06 11.63
CA PRO A 158 5.12 -10.81 11.25
C PRO A 158 3.61 -11.01 11.06
N GLN A 159 2.83 -10.61 12.07
CA GLN A 159 1.38 -10.70 12.02
C GLN A 159 0.81 -9.68 11.01
N TRP A 160 0.24 -10.17 9.91
CA TRP A 160 -0.63 -9.36 9.06
C TRP A 160 -1.84 -8.90 9.87
N LYS A 161 -2.08 -7.59 9.95
CA LYS A 161 -3.22 -7.02 10.68
C LYS A 161 -4.17 -6.33 9.72
N ARG A 162 -5.45 -6.64 9.79
CA ARG A 162 -6.47 -6.01 8.94
C ARG A 162 -6.88 -4.65 9.48
N VAL A 163 -7.02 -3.65 8.60
CA VAL A 163 -7.56 -2.33 8.96
C VAL A 163 -9.09 -2.38 8.87
N TYR A 164 -9.78 -1.95 9.94
CA TYR A 164 -11.23 -1.92 10.03
C TYR A 164 -11.77 -0.49 10.01
N ALA A 165 -12.78 -0.24 9.17
CA ALA A 165 -13.57 0.99 9.17
C ALA A 165 -14.74 0.86 10.14
N ARG A 166 -15.13 1.96 10.79
CA ARG A 166 -16.40 2.02 11.55
C ARG A 166 -17.55 2.39 10.64
N ILE A 167 -18.65 1.65 10.71
CA ILE A 167 -19.88 1.91 9.96
C ILE A 167 -21.04 2.04 10.94
N ASN A 168 -21.80 3.12 10.83
CA ASN A 168 -23.03 3.30 11.58
C ASN A 168 -24.17 2.55 10.88
N ALA A 169 -24.60 1.44 11.46
CA ALA A 169 -25.75 0.67 11.01
C ALA A 169 -26.99 1.06 11.82
N LYS A 170 -28.14 1.22 11.16
CA LYS A 170 -29.42 1.41 11.83
C LYS A 170 -30.06 0.05 12.07
N GLU A 171 -29.99 -0.45 13.29
CA GLU A 171 -30.69 -1.67 13.68
C GLU A 171 -32.12 -1.36 14.16
N GLN A 172 -33.08 -2.18 13.73
CA GLN A 172 -34.45 -2.11 14.25
C GLN A 172 -34.49 -2.81 15.61
N VAL A 173 -34.80 -2.07 16.67
CA VAL A 173 -35.03 -2.68 17.99
C VAL A 173 -36.45 -3.23 17.99
N ASN A 174 -36.59 -4.54 18.18
CA ASN A 174 -37.87 -5.24 18.36
C ASN A 174 -38.48 -4.95 19.75
N THR A 175 -38.67 -3.68 20.09
CA THR A 175 -39.46 -3.27 21.26
C THR A 175 -40.54 -2.30 20.79
N LYS A 176 -41.80 -2.75 20.82
CA LYS A 176 -42.97 -1.90 20.59
C LYS A 176 -43.03 -0.82 21.67
N GLY A 177 -42.80 0.44 21.30
CA GLY A 177 -43.11 1.58 22.16
C GLY A 177 -44.63 1.82 22.24
N PRO A 178 -45.09 2.69 23.16
CA PRO A 178 -46.52 2.90 23.43
C PRO A 178 -47.35 3.37 22.22
N ASN A 179 -46.71 3.92 21.18
CA ASN A 179 -47.35 4.51 20.00
C ASN A 179 -47.00 3.82 18.66
N GLY A 180 -46.51 2.58 18.65
CA GLY A 180 -46.32 1.81 17.40
C GLY A 180 -45.21 2.30 16.46
N GLN A 181 -44.45 3.35 16.81
CA GLN A 181 -43.25 3.76 16.07
C GLN A 181 -42.07 2.83 16.38
N LYS A 182 -41.43 2.30 15.32
CA LYS A 182 -40.22 1.49 15.40
C LYS A 182 -39.06 2.33 15.94
N LYS A 183 -38.46 1.94 17.07
CA LYS A 183 -37.19 2.52 17.55
C LYS A 183 -36.04 1.92 16.73
N THR A 184 -35.40 2.74 15.91
CA THR A 184 -34.10 2.40 15.31
C THR A 184 -32.99 2.80 16.29
N LYS A 185 -32.10 1.86 16.62
CA LYS A 185 -30.87 2.14 17.37
C LYS A 185 -29.73 2.22 16.37
N GLU A 186 -28.96 3.30 16.41
CA GLU A 186 -27.69 3.35 15.70
C GLU A 186 -26.68 2.47 16.44
N VAL A 187 -26.16 1.47 15.74
CA VAL A 187 -25.13 0.56 16.21
C VAL A 187 -23.91 0.77 15.32
N THR A 188 -22.80 1.16 15.91
CA THR A 188 -21.52 1.24 15.19
C THR A 188 -20.92 -0.15 15.11
N ARG A 189 -20.76 -0.68 13.88
CA ARG A 189 -20.08 -1.95 13.61
C ARG A 189 -18.73 -1.68 12.95
N LEU A 190 -17.76 -2.57 13.16
CA LEU A 190 -16.50 -2.56 12.42
C LEU A 190 -16.66 -3.39 11.14
N LYS A 191 -16.22 -2.86 10.00
CA LYS A 191 -16.16 -3.57 8.72
C LYS A 191 -14.70 -3.62 8.26
N GLY A 192 -14.23 -4.82 7.93
CA GLY A 192 -12.89 -4.99 7.37
C GLY A 192 -12.74 -4.24 6.06
N THR A 193 -11.65 -3.49 5.92
CA THR A 193 -11.30 -2.85 4.65
C THR A 193 -10.42 -3.76 3.80
N SER A 194 -10.07 -3.29 2.60
CA SER A 194 -9.08 -3.94 1.74
C SER A 194 -7.63 -3.60 2.12
N LEU A 195 -7.41 -2.74 3.12
CA LEU A 195 -6.08 -2.39 3.60
C LEU A 195 -5.63 -3.35 4.70
N TRP A 196 -4.42 -3.88 4.53
CA TRP A 196 -3.76 -4.76 5.48
C TRP A 196 -2.39 -4.20 5.84
N MET A 197 -2.04 -4.21 7.13
CA MET A 197 -0.73 -3.87 7.64
C MET A 197 0.16 -5.11 7.66
N ARG A 198 1.40 -4.99 7.18
CA ARG A 198 2.42 -6.05 7.22
C ARG A 198 3.82 -5.46 7.12
N LYS A 199 4.86 -6.20 7.52
CA LYS A 199 6.26 -5.78 7.26
C LYS A 199 6.54 -5.66 5.74
N PRO A 200 7.49 -4.83 5.31
CA PRO A 200 8.00 -4.83 3.94
C PRO A 200 8.44 -6.23 3.49
N LEU A 201 8.14 -6.60 2.24
CA LEU A 201 8.63 -7.83 1.61
C LEU A 201 10.06 -7.69 1.08
N ILE A 202 10.48 -6.44 0.85
CA ILE A 202 11.79 -6.07 0.28
C ILE A 202 12.22 -4.78 0.97
N GLU A 203 13.49 -4.69 1.36
CA GLU A 203 14.04 -3.42 1.81
C GLU A 203 14.31 -2.45 0.65
N LEU A 204 14.24 -1.14 0.92
CA LEU A 204 14.43 -0.13 -0.12
C LEU A 204 15.81 -0.23 -0.80
N HIS A 205 16.85 -0.54 -0.01
CA HIS A 205 18.21 -0.68 -0.51
C HIS A 205 18.35 -1.90 -1.45
N GLU A 206 17.71 -3.03 -1.11
CA GLU A 206 17.68 -4.23 -1.95
C GLU A 206 17.00 -3.97 -3.29
N LEU A 207 15.88 -3.23 -3.30
CA LEU A 207 15.18 -2.83 -4.52
C LEU A 207 16.11 -2.04 -5.46
N HIS A 208 16.82 -1.04 -4.92
CA HIS A 208 17.72 -0.20 -5.72
C HIS A 208 18.96 -0.97 -6.22
N GLU A 209 19.54 -1.84 -5.40
CA GLU A 209 20.67 -2.68 -5.80
C GLU A 209 20.26 -3.65 -6.91
N TYR A 210 19.13 -4.32 -6.73
CA TYR A 210 18.59 -5.22 -7.74
C TYR A 210 18.23 -4.49 -9.03
N ALA A 211 17.61 -3.31 -8.95
CA ALA A 211 17.32 -2.47 -10.10
C ALA A 211 18.58 -2.09 -10.89
N SER A 212 19.65 -1.76 -10.17
CA SER A 212 20.96 -1.44 -10.77
C SER A 212 21.53 -2.63 -11.54
N LYS A 213 21.47 -3.84 -10.97
CA LYS A 213 21.88 -5.09 -11.62
C LYS A 213 21.05 -5.39 -12.87
N MET A 214 19.74 -5.20 -12.78
CA MET A 214 18.79 -5.58 -13.84
C MET A 214 18.67 -4.56 -14.97
N LYS A 215 19.25 -3.36 -14.83
CA LYS A 215 19.08 -2.23 -15.78
C LYS A 215 19.35 -2.59 -17.24
N ARG A 216 20.35 -3.45 -17.51
CA ARG A 216 20.75 -3.86 -18.88
C ARG A 216 19.97 -5.08 -19.39
N ARG A 217 19.11 -5.69 -18.57
CA ARG A 217 18.28 -6.83 -18.93
C ARG A 217 17.03 -6.39 -19.67
N LYS A 218 16.29 -7.37 -20.20
CA LYS A 218 15.00 -7.15 -20.87
C LYS A 218 14.03 -6.50 -19.87
N TRP A 219 13.37 -5.41 -20.28
CA TRP A 219 12.52 -4.56 -19.41
C TRP A 219 13.25 -3.83 -18.26
N GLY A 220 14.57 -4.02 -18.15
CA GLY A 220 15.42 -3.46 -17.10
C GLY A 220 15.41 -1.95 -17.01
N THR A 221 15.41 -1.24 -18.13
CA THR A 221 15.33 0.23 -18.13
C THR A 221 14.06 0.74 -17.46
N LYS A 222 12.91 0.10 -17.73
CA LYS A 222 11.62 0.48 -17.14
C LYS A 222 11.61 0.17 -15.64
N PHE A 223 12.06 -1.02 -15.27
CA PHE A 223 12.19 -1.43 -13.87
C PHE A 223 13.10 -0.49 -13.09
N TYR A 224 14.29 -0.20 -13.62
CA TYR A 224 15.24 0.72 -13.02
C TYR A 224 14.63 2.11 -12.82
N ASN A 225 14.03 2.67 -13.87
CA ASN A 225 13.42 4.00 -13.80
C ASN A 225 12.25 4.07 -12.80
N ALA A 226 11.46 3.00 -12.68
CA ALA A 226 10.39 2.91 -11.68
C ALA A 226 10.96 2.82 -10.26
N ALA A 227 11.97 1.97 -10.04
CA ALA A 227 12.62 1.82 -8.74
C ALA A 227 13.22 3.14 -8.23
N GLN A 228 13.75 3.99 -9.12
CA GLN A 228 14.27 5.32 -8.73
C GLN A 228 13.19 6.30 -8.23
N LEU A 229 11.90 6.01 -8.42
CA LEU A 229 10.78 6.83 -7.93
C LEU A 229 10.26 6.37 -6.58
N VAL A 230 10.75 5.23 -6.08
CA VAL A 230 10.49 4.76 -4.73
C VAL A 230 11.57 5.34 -3.83
N THR A 231 11.22 6.37 -3.06
CA THR A 231 12.20 7.15 -2.28
C THR A 231 12.04 7.02 -0.78
N GLY A 232 11.07 6.20 -0.34
CA GLY A 232 10.76 6.00 1.07
C GLY A 232 9.82 4.83 1.27
N ILE A 233 9.53 4.54 2.53
CA ILE A 233 8.65 3.48 2.96
C ILE A 233 7.32 4.11 3.37
N ALA A 234 6.22 3.68 2.76
CA ALA A 234 4.88 4.16 3.07
C ALA A 234 4.09 3.10 3.86
N ALA A 235 3.13 3.54 4.67
CA ALA A 235 2.21 2.70 5.42
C ALA A 235 0.81 2.63 4.79
N SER A 236 0.54 3.38 3.72
CA SER A 236 -0.74 3.32 3.01
C SER A 236 -0.65 3.76 1.54
N PRO A 237 -1.61 3.36 0.68
CA PRO A 237 -1.75 3.87 -0.68
C PRO A 237 -1.79 5.40 -0.78
N LEU A 238 -2.44 6.04 0.20
CA LEU A 238 -2.62 7.49 0.20
C LEU A 238 -1.31 8.23 0.52
N GLU A 239 -0.49 7.69 1.42
CA GLU A 239 0.87 8.20 1.63
C GLU A 239 1.70 8.11 0.36
N VAL A 240 1.63 7.00 -0.38
CA VAL A 240 2.32 6.87 -1.68
C VAL A 240 1.90 7.98 -2.65
N ALA A 241 0.60 8.26 -2.73
CA ALA A 241 0.09 9.36 -3.53
C ALA A 241 0.66 10.71 -3.07
N GLY A 242 0.65 10.99 -1.76
CA GLY A 242 1.24 12.21 -1.19
C GLY A 242 2.73 12.34 -1.52
N ILE A 243 3.51 11.27 -1.33
CA ILE A 243 4.95 11.23 -1.61
C ILE A 243 5.19 11.57 -3.07
N LEU A 244 4.51 10.90 -4.00
CA LEU A 244 4.71 11.11 -5.44
C LEU A 244 4.25 12.50 -5.88
N LEU A 245 3.11 12.99 -5.39
CA LEU A 245 2.59 14.31 -5.73
C LEU A 245 3.46 15.45 -5.19
N LEU A 246 4.10 15.28 -4.03
CA LEU A 246 4.94 16.32 -3.43
C LEU A 246 6.39 16.25 -3.94
N SER A 247 6.98 15.06 -4.04
CA SER A 247 8.41 14.88 -4.35
C SER A 247 8.74 14.88 -5.85
N LEU A 248 7.87 14.34 -6.71
CA LEU A 248 8.23 14.17 -8.11
C LEU A 248 8.51 15.51 -8.80
N PRO A 249 9.42 15.54 -9.79
CA PRO A 249 9.64 16.72 -10.59
C PRO A 249 8.35 17.20 -11.24
N ARG A 250 8.24 18.52 -11.40
CA ARG A 250 7.06 19.16 -12.01
C ARG A 250 6.80 18.73 -13.45
N SER A 251 7.84 18.32 -14.18
CA SER A 251 7.71 17.74 -15.51
C SER A 251 7.05 16.36 -15.52
N ARG A 252 6.93 15.71 -14.36
CA ARG A 252 6.23 14.45 -14.13
C ARG A 252 4.94 14.64 -13.30
N GLY A 253 4.48 15.87 -13.14
CA GLY A 253 3.22 16.19 -12.45
C GLY A 253 3.34 16.51 -10.96
N GLY A 254 4.48 16.22 -10.31
CA GLY A 254 4.66 16.52 -8.88
C GLY A 254 4.89 18.00 -8.56
N ALA A 255 5.01 18.33 -7.27
CA ALA A 255 5.30 19.68 -6.78
C ALA A 255 6.80 20.03 -6.91
N GLY A 256 7.68 19.02 -6.88
CA GLY A 256 9.12 19.14 -7.08
C GLY A 256 9.90 19.50 -5.82
N PHE A 257 9.39 19.15 -4.63
CA PHE A 257 10.17 19.22 -3.40
C PHE A 257 11.31 18.18 -3.45
N ARG A 258 12.52 18.58 -3.04
CA ARG A 258 13.72 17.73 -3.16
C ARG A 258 14.11 17.03 -1.87
N SER A 259 13.97 17.72 -0.74
CA SER A 259 14.31 17.22 0.60
C SER A 259 13.04 16.72 1.27
N VAL A 260 12.54 15.60 0.75
CA VAL A 260 11.34 14.91 1.25
C VAL A 260 11.77 13.64 1.95
N TYR A 261 11.35 13.49 3.20
CA TYR A 261 11.59 12.32 4.04
C TYR A 261 10.23 11.71 4.38
N VAL A 262 10.15 10.39 4.44
CA VAL A 262 8.90 9.65 4.61
C VAL A 262 8.98 8.87 5.89
N ASN A 263 7.92 8.94 6.71
CA ASN A 263 7.86 8.28 8.02
C ASN A 263 9.08 8.60 8.90
N ASP A 264 9.49 9.88 8.90
CA ASP A 264 10.68 10.33 9.63
C ASP A 264 10.40 10.40 11.14
N LEU A 265 11.31 9.81 11.92
CA LEU A 265 11.19 9.74 13.37
C LEU A 265 11.59 11.09 13.96
N THR A 266 10.62 11.80 14.54
CA THR A 266 10.84 13.07 15.22
C THR A 266 10.84 12.86 16.74
N PRO A 267 11.99 12.94 17.42
CA PRO A 267 12.06 12.88 18.87
C PRO A 267 11.35 14.08 19.49
N LEU A 268 10.43 13.84 20.42
CA LEU A 268 9.67 14.91 21.08
C LEU A 268 10.46 15.51 22.25
N THR A 269 10.37 16.83 22.45
CA THR A 269 10.89 17.51 23.64
C THR A 269 10.10 17.13 24.89
N ALA A 270 10.65 17.30 26.10
CA ALA A 270 9.93 16.95 27.34
C ALA A 270 8.54 17.60 27.48
N SER A 271 8.38 18.84 27.00
CA SER A 271 7.09 19.53 26.96
C SER A 271 6.14 18.89 25.94
N ALA A 272 6.62 18.60 24.74
CA ALA A 272 5.84 17.93 23.69
C ALA A 272 5.44 16.50 24.08
N GLN A 273 6.32 15.77 24.78
CA GLN A 273 6.03 14.44 25.35
C GLN A 273 4.89 14.49 26.36
N SER A 274 4.82 15.56 27.17
CA SER A 274 3.73 15.74 28.14
C SER A 274 2.37 15.98 27.46
N ILE A 275 2.37 16.52 26.24
CA ILE A 275 1.15 16.73 25.43
C ILE A 275 0.75 15.42 24.72
N ALA A 276 1.70 14.80 24.02
CA ALA A 276 1.44 13.63 23.18
C ALA A 276 1.30 12.32 23.97
N GLY A 277 1.91 12.22 25.15
CA GLY A 277 1.98 10.98 25.93
C GLY A 277 2.97 9.94 25.38
N GLN A 278 3.78 10.31 24.39
CA GLN A 278 4.77 9.44 23.74
C GLN A 278 6.12 10.16 23.59
N ARG A 279 7.20 9.40 23.40
CA ARG A 279 8.57 9.94 23.29
C ARG A 279 8.94 10.41 21.87
N VAL A 280 8.33 9.81 20.86
CA VAL A 280 8.63 10.03 19.45
C VAL A 280 7.33 10.19 18.68
N CYS A 281 7.35 10.95 17.59
CA CYS A 281 6.27 11.04 16.63
C CYS A 281 6.81 10.73 15.24
N TYR A 282 6.05 9.98 14.46
CA TYR A 282 6.32 9.77 13.05
C TYR A 282 5.43 10.72 12.26
N GLY A 283 6.03 11.51 11.38
CA GLY A 283 5.30 12.31 10.42
C GLY A 283 5.32 11.61 9.07
N ASP A 284 4.16 11.51 8.43
CA ASP A 284 4.01 10.74 7.18
C ASP A 284 4.97 11.25 6.08
N ILE A 285 4.99 12.57 5.87
CA ILE A 285 5.87 13.22 4.90
C ILE A 285 6.47 14.49 5.50
N VAL A 286 7.79 14.53 5.63
CA VAL A 286 8.54 15.69 6.14
C VAL A 286 9.28 16.37 5.00
N ILE A 287 9.02 17.65 4.80
CA ILE A 287 9.67 18.48 3.77
C ILE A 287 10.57 19.50 4.46
N VAL A 288 11.85 19.48 4.12
CA VAL A 288 12.87 20.33 4.75
C VAL A 288 13.37 21.38 3.76
N ASN A 289 13.50 22.63 4.21
CA ASN A 289 14.36 23.61 3.54
C ASN A 289 15.78 23.46 4.11
N PRO A 290 16.74 22.90 3.36
CA PRO A 290 18.08 22.62 3.88
C PRO A 290 18.91 23.89 4.12
N THR A 291 18.52 25.04 3.58
CA THR A 291 19.26 26.30 3.76
C THR A 291 19.07 26.88 5.15
N ILE A 292 17.84 26.80 5.68
CA ILE A 292 17.47 27.37 6.98
C ILE A 292 17.12 26.29 8.02
N MET A 293 17.23 25.02 7.64
CA MET A 293 16.90 23.84 8.45
C MET A 293 15.49 23.88 9.05
N LYS A 294 14.53 24.44 8.30
CA LYS A 294 13.12 24.50 8.68
C LYS A 294 12.35 23.34 8.02
N ALA A 295 11.49 22.68 8.77
CA ALA A 295 10.74 21.52 8.33
C ALA A 295 9.22 21.72 8.44
N GLY A 296 8.50 21.20 7.44
CA GLY A 296 7.05 21.13 7.40
C GLY A 296 6.64 19.67 7.35
N ILE A 297 5.65 19.30 8.16
CA ILE A 297 5.15 17.93 8.27
C ILE A 297 3.78 17.88 7.62
N VAL A 298 3.61 16.98 6.66
CA VAL A 298 2.33 16.71 6.01
C VAL A 298 1.83 15.36 6.52
N GLU A 299 0.76 15.40 7.29
CA GLU A 299 0.07 14.23 7.83
C GLU A 299 -1.08 13.86 6.89
N ILE A 300 -1.06 12.63 6.39
CA ILE A 300 -1.97 12.10 5.40
C ILE A 300 -3.12 11.38 6.09
N GLN A 301 -4.32 11.91 5.91
CA GLN A 301 -5.52 11.45 6.60
C GLN A 301 -6.41 10.66 5.63
N GLY A 302 -6.47 9.34 5.82
CA GLY A 302 -7.40 8.46 5.08
C GLY A 302 -8.81 8.47 5.68
N GLU A 303 -9.84 8.46 4.83
CA GLU A 303 -11.27 8.46 5.25
C GLU A 303 -11.64 7.30 6.19
N VAL A 304 -10.94 6.16 6.04
CA VAL A 304 -11.16 4.94 6.81
C VAL A 304 -10.85 5.10 8.30
N ILE A 305 -10.07 6.12 8.68
CA ILE A 305 -9.55 6.34 10.03
C ILE A 305 -10.20 7.56 10.70
N HIS A 306 -11.49 7.83 10.44
CA HIS A 306 -12.28 8.61 11.40
C HIS A 306 -12.58 7.72 12.61
N GLY A 307 -11.58 7.56 13.47
CA GLY A 307 -11.65 6.79 14.68
C GLY A 307 -12.64 7.39 15.69
N SER A 308 -12.80 6.72 16.83
CA SER A 308 -13.55 7.28 17.97
C SER A 308 -13.05 8.68 18.34
N GLY A 309 -13.81 9.41 19.15
CA GLY A 309 -13.33 10.68 19.73
C GLY A 309 -11.95 10.56 20.41
N ALA A 310 -11.54 9.38 20.86
CA ALA A 310 -10.21 9.14 21.43
C ALA A 310 -9.08 9.14 20.37
N VAL A 311 -9.30 8.61 19.17
CA VAL A 311 -8.29 8.61 18.08
C VAL A 311 -8.10 10.03 17.55
N LEU A 312 -9.20 10.74 17.29
CA LEU A 312 -9.16 12.15 16.90
C LEU A 312 -8.49 13.02 17.98
N ALA A 313 -8.72 12.71 19.26
CA ALA A 313 -8.06 13.41 20.37
C ALA A 313 -6.55 13.07 20.45
N HIS A 314 -6.15 11.84 20.14
CA HIS A 314 -4.75 11.44 20.09
C HIS A 314 -4.00 12.12 18.93
N ASP A 315 -4.58 12.13 17.73
CA ASP A 315 -3.98 12.82 16.57
C ASP A 315 -3.89 14.33 16.81
N ALA A 316 -4.91 14.92 17.44
CA ALA A 316 -4.86 16.31 17.86
C ALA A 316 -3.72 16.59 18.87
N LYS A 317 -3.47 15.67 19.82
CA LYS A 317 -2.34 15.78 20.76
C LYS A 317 -1.00 15.67 20.04
N ARG A 318 -0.84 14.73 19.11
CA ARG A 318 0.38 14.57 18.30
C ARG A 318 0.69 15.85 17.52
N MET A 319 -0.32 16.37 16.82
CA MET A 319 -0.18 17.61 16.05
C MET A 319 0.17 18.80 16.96
N THR A 320 -0.50 18.93 18.11
CA THR A 320 -0.22 20.01 19.06
C THR A 320 1.20 19.91 19.61
N ALA A 321 1.68 18.69 19.88
CA ALA A 321 3.04 18.45 20.35
C ALA A 321 4.09 18.87 19.31
N LEU A 322 3.91 18.47 18.03
CA LEU A 322 4.80 18.87 16.94
C LEU A 322 4.80 20.39 16.71
N GLN A 323 3.62 21.02 16.74
CA GLN A 323 3.51 22.47 16.63
C GLN A 323 4.17 23.20 17.80
N SER A 324 4.11 22.65 19.02
CA SER A 324 4.80 23.22 20.20
C SER A 324 6.33 23.22 20.06
N MET A 325 6.87 22.33 19.22
CA MET A 325 8.30 22.28 18.87
C MET A 325 8.65 23.23 17.71
N GLY A 326 7.67 23.92 17.13
CA GLY A 326 7.86 24.85 16.02
C GLY A 326 7.72 24.25 14.63
N TYR A 327 7.28 22.99 14.50
CA TYR A 327 7.00 22.40 13.19
C TYR A 327 5.70 22.95 12.59
N ASP A 328 5.73 23.17 11.28
CA ASP A 328 4.55 23.50 10.50
C ASP A 328 3.83 22.22 10.07
N VAL A 329 2.77 21.84 10.78
CA VAL A 329 1.99 20.62 10.51
C VAL A 329 0.78 20.92 9.60
N PHE A 330 0.62 20.13 8.55
CA PHE A 330 -0.46 20.19 7.56
C PHE A 330 -1.24 18.87 7.57
N LEU A 331 -2.53 18.93 7.85
CA LEU A 331 -3.43 17.79 7.69
C LEU A 331 -3.94 17.79 6.24
N VAL A 332 -3.71 16.69 5.52
CA VAL A 332 -4.08 16.55 4.11
C VAL A 332 -4.89 15.28 3.91
N THR A 333 -6.11 15.44 3.41
CA THR A 333 -7.03 14.31 3.14
C THR A 333 -6.93 13.83 1.69
N HIS A 334 -7.55 12.69 1.41
CA HIS A 334 -7.73 12.19 0.05
C HIS A 334 -8.32 13.24 -0.89
N ASP A 335 -9.42 13.88 -0.50
CA ASP A 335 -10.12 14.86 -1.34
C ASP A 335 -9.26 16.10 -1.62
N MET A 336 -8.45 16.53 -0.64
CA MET A 336 -7.50 17.62 -0.84
C MET A 336 -6.42 17.29 -1.86
N LEU A 337 -5.93 16.03 -1.89
CA LEU A 337 -4.98 15.57 -2.91
C LEU A 337 -5.64 15.41 -4.28
N ASN A 338 -6.90 14.99 -4.32
CA ASN A 338 -7.65 14.77 -5.55
C ASN A 338 -8.17 16.08 -6.19
N ASP A 339 -8.24 17.17 -5.44
CA ASP A 339 -8.60 18.50 -5.92
C ASP A 339 -7.36 19.32 -6.33
N ALA A 340 -7.36 19.87 -7.54
CA ALA A 340 -6.17 20.52 -8.10
C ALA A 340 -5.88 21.87 -7.45
N GLU A 341 -6.94 22.58 -7.06
CA GLU A 341 -6.83 23.91 -6.46
C GLU A 341 -6.40 23.79 -5.01
N GLN A 342 -6.96 22.82 -4.27
CA GLN A 342 -6.57 22.53 -2.89
C GLN A 342 -5.13 22.02 -2.82
N LEU A 343 -4.71 21.11 -3.71
CA LEU A 343 -3.33 20.66 -3.78
C LEU A 343 -2.36 21.84 -4.07
N ASP A 344 -2.69 22.72 -5.03
CA ASP A 344 -1.85 23.89 -5.31
C ASP A 344 -1.80 24.85 -4.11
N ALA A 345 -2.92 25.04 -3.40
CA ALA A 345 -2.98 25.85 -2.19
C ALA A 345 -2.10 25.27 -1.06
N ILE A 346 -2.12 23.95 -0.85
CA ILE A 346 -1.24 23.25 0.09
C ILE A 346 0.23 23.46 -0.30
N VAL A 347 0.59 23.24 -1.57
CA VAL A 347 1.96 23.43 -2.07
C VAL A 347 2.42 24.89 -1.89
N ARG A 348 1.56 25.88 -2.17
CA ARG A 348 1.86 27.30 -1.92
C ARG A 348 2.12 27.58 -0.45
N SER A 349 1.27 27.04 0.42
CA SER A 349 1.37 27.23 1.87
C SER A 349 2.67 26.62 2.40
N LEU A 350 2.99 25.38 2.01
CA LEU A 350 4.27 24.72 2.31
C LEU A 350 5.46 25.56 1.86
N CYS A 351 5.46 26.05 0.61
CA CYS A 351 6.54 26.90 0.11
C CYS A 351 6.67 28.19 0.93
N SER A 352 5.56 28.85 1.25
CA SER A 352 5.58 30.08 2.05
C SER A 352 6.14 29.84 3.45
N ARG A 353 5.69 28.78 4.13
CA ARG A 353 6.10 28.49 5.50
C ARG A 353 7.54 28.02 5.59
N LEU A 354 8.02 27.29 4.59
CA LEU A 354 9.40 26.80 4.53
C LEU A 354 10.36 27.78 3.85
N GLU A 355 9.91 28.99 3.49
CA GLU A 355 10.71 29.98 2.77
C GLU A 355 11.32 29.43 1.46
N LEU A 356 10.57 28.54 0.80
CA LEU A 356 10.91 27.98 -0.50
C LEU A 356 10.25 28.77 -1.62
N ARG A 357 10.93 28.83 -2.77
CA ARG A 357 10.40 29.53 -3.93
C ARG A 357 9.27 28.74 -4.59
N TYR A 358 8.04 29.22 -4.44
CA TYR A 358 6.90 28.75 -5.22
C TYR A 358 6.97 29.19 -6.69
N ARG A 359 6.46 28.36 -7.61
CA ARG A 359 6.28 28.71 -9.03
C ARG A 359 4.96 28.13 -9.54
N CYS A 360 4.17 28.89 -10.27
CA CYS A 360 2.95 28.39 -10.90
C CYS A 360 3.27 27.31 -11.95
N LYS A 361 2.46 26.24 -12.01
CA LYS A 361 2.60 25.20 -13.04
C LYS A 361 2.20 25.72 -14.43
N THR A 362 2.98 25.35 -15.45
CA THR A 362 2.61 25.61 -16.85
C THR A 362 1.41 24.76 -17.25
N LYS A 363 0.75 25.10 -18.37
CA LYS A 363 -0.40 24.33 -18.86
C LYS A 363 -0.08 22.84 -19.04
N ALA A 364 1.09 22.53 -19.62
CA ALA A 364 1.58 21.16 -19.76
C ALA A 364 1.81 20.47 -18.41
N GLN A 365 2.44 21.16 -17.43
CA GLN A 365 2.66 20.61 -16.10
C GLN A 365 1.34 20.31 -15.36
N LYS A 366 0.30 21.14 -15.56
CA LYS A 366 -1.04 20.89 -15.00
C LYS A 366 -1.70 19.65 -15.61
N THR A 367 -1.56 19.44 -16.93
CA THR A 367 -2.03 18.20 -17.58
C THR A 367 -1.32 16.98 -17.01
N THR A 368 0.02 17.03 -16.87
CA THR A 368 0.77 15.92 -16.29
C THR A 368 0.46 15.69 -14.82
N GLU A 369 0.18 16.74 -14.03
CA GLU A 369 -0.31 16.60 -12.65
C GLU A 369 -1.66 15.90 -12.60
N MET A 370 -2.60 16.27 -13.49
CA MET A 370 -3.90 15.62 -13.58
C MET A 370 -3.76 14.12 -13.88
N GLU A 371 -2.88 13.76 -14.82
CA GLU A 371 -2.56 12.35 -15.11
C GLU A 371 -1.91 11.66 -13.91
N LEU A 372 -0.93 12.30 -13.27
CA LEU A 372 -0.27 11.73 -12.09
C LEU A 372 -1.29 11.46 -10.96
N ARG A 373 -2.15 12.43 -10.64
CA ARG A 373 -3.18 12.30 -9.61
C ARG A 373 -4.13 11.14 -9.92
N ALA A 374 -4.65 11.06 -11.15
CA ALA A 374 -5.51 9.96 -11.58
C ALA A 374 -4.83 8.59 -11.44
N ASN A 375 -3.52 8.51 -11.70
CA ASN A 375 -2.77 7.26 -11.59
C ASN A 375 -2.44 6.88 -10.15
N VAL A 376 -2.05 7.82 -9.28
CA VAL A 376 -1.61 7.48 -7.90
C VAL A 376 -2.78 7.34 -6.93
N LEU A 377 -3.91 8.00 -7.19
CA LEU A 377 -5.17 7.87 -6.46
C LEU A 377 -6.12 6.85 -7.13
N CYS A 378 -5.58 5.95 -7.96
CA CYS A 378 -6.38 4.92 -8.62
C CYS A 378 -6.87 3.84 -7.64
N ASN A 379 -7.70 2.92 -8.13
CA ASN A 379 -8.03 1.73 -7.37
C ASN A 379 -6.85 0.74 -7.37
N TRP A 380 -6.14 0.65 -6.23
CA TRP A 380 -4.96 -0.21 -6.07
C TRP A 380 -5.25 -1.72 -6.26
N LEU A 381 -6.52 -2.16 -6.12
CA LEU A 381 -6.95 -3.53 -6.39
C LEU A 381 -6.86 -3.90 -7.88
N GLU A 382 -6.79 -2.92 -8.78
CA GLU A 382 -6.67 -3.12 -10.23
C GLU A 382 -5.19 -3.23 -10.68
N ILE A 383 -4.22 -2.90 -9.83
CA ILE A 383 -2.80 -2.98 -10.17
C ILE A 383 -2.44 -4.45 -10.48
N GLY A 384 -1.88 -4.65 -11.68
CA GLY A 384 -1.52 -5.99 -12.14
C GLY A 384 -2.73 -6.86 -12.49
N ARG A 385 -3.91 -6.29 -12.74
CA ARG A 385 -5.04 -7.07 -13.24
C ARG A 385 -4.89 -7.56 -14.69
#